data_AF-A0A2M8L379-F1
#
_entry.id   AF-A0A2M8L379-F1
#
_cell.length_a   1.000
_cell.length_b   1.000
_cell.length_c   1.000
_cell.angle_alpha   90.00
_cell.angle_beta   90.00
_cell.angle_gamma   90.00
#
_symmetry.space_group_name_H-M   'P 1'
#
loop_
_entity.id
_entity.type
_entity.pdbx_description
1 polymer ?
#
loop_
_entity_poly.entity_id
_entity_poly.type
_entity_poly.pdbx_seq_one_letter_code
_entity_poly.pdbx_strand_id
1 'polypeptide(L)'
;MKPKILILLAIFLIFESLAFVFPSSTQAVTNPISYEITVSASIGEGRLTLFGYTSPHALVQLEGRQIAEEVIAGENGFFFFDRIFLPKPNPQYPELCLNSIDTQSQISFPNCLPPLPTGPFNMSVGPVLLPPTFTLTKGSFFPKEQIVASGLTIPNSNVMIFLANDVTKKSFFSRLVPETFAYNLPQYQTQADQNGHFEFNLPTIKRSNWKIFAGANWQNFPTPKSNTLNFKIQSWWEWFWARIKWLLGVVLGLSRPFLWSIIVLIELTIVVVLLVGVAKRRQRSISNF
;
A
#
# COMPACT_ATOMS: atom_id res chain seq x y z
N MET A 1 -15.41 -53.09 -30.34
CA MET A 1 -15.21 -51.91 -29.47
C MET A 1 -16.25 -52.03 -28.36
N LYS A 2 -15.83 -52.25 -27.11
CA LYS A 2 -16.76 -52.55 -26.01
C LYS A 2 -17.67 -51.33 -25.80
N PRO A 3 -19.00 -51.49 -25.70
CA PRO A 3 -19.96 -50.37 -25.64
C PRO A 3 -19.67 -49.41 -24.47
N LYS A 4 -18.95 -49.88 -23.44
CA LYS A 4 -18.55 -49.08 -22.27
C LYS A 4 -17.60 -47.91 -22.58
N ILE A 5 -16.76 -48.01 -23.62
CA ILE A 5 -15.79 -46.94 -23.95
C ILE A 5 -16.44 -45.81 -24.76
N LEU A 6 -17.40 -46.14 -25.65
CA LEU A 6 -18.16 -45.14 -26.42
C LEU A 6 -19.07 -44.32 -25.49
N ILE A 7 -19.63 -44.97 -24.47
CA ILE A 7 -20.45 -44.32 -23.43
C ILE A 7 -19.61 -43.34 -22.60
N LEU A 8 -18.37 -43.70 -22.24
CA LEU A 8 -17.50 -42.83 -21.45
C LEU A 8 -17.07 -41.57 -22.23
N LEU A 9 -16.83 -41.71 -23.53
CA LEU A 9 -16.48 -40.59 -24.42
C LEU A 9 -17.68 -39.67 -24.69
N ALA A 10 -18.88 -40.24 -24.81
CA ALA A 10 -20.12 -39.47 -24.91
C ALA A 10 -20.44 -38.72 -23.61
N ILE A 11 -20.22 -39.33 -22.44
CA ILE A 11 -20.40 -38.67 -21.13
C ILE A 11 -19.41 -37.51 -20.96
N PHE A 12 -18.15 -37.67 -21.41
CA PHE A 12 -17.14 -36.61 -21.32
C PHE A 12 -17.47 -35.41 -22.23
N LEU A 13 -17.92 -35.66 -23.46
CA LEU A 13 -18.36 -34.59 -24.38
C LEU A 13 -19.63 -33.87 -23.90
N ILE A 14 -20.56 -34.59 -23.25
CA ILE A 14 -21.74 -33.99 -22.62
C ILE A 14 -21.32 -33.11 -21.43
N PHE A 15 -20.33 -33.54 -20.63
CA PHE A 15 -19.85 -32.78 -19.48
C PHE A 15 -19.19 -31.45 -19.87
N GLU A 16 -18.41 -31.41 -20.96
CA GLU A 16 -17.84 -30.15 -21.46
C GLU A 16 -18.90 -29.19 -22.03
N SER A 17 -19.96 -29.72 -22.65
CA SER A 17 -21.07 -28.88 -23.14
C SER A 17 -21.93 -28.28 -22.01
N LEU A 18 -22.00 -28.95 -20.85
CA LEU A 18 -22.71 -28.44 -19.66
C LEU A 18 -21.92 -27.37 -18.90
N ALA A 19 -20.59 -27.36 -19.00
CA ALA A 19 -19.75 -26.34 -18.37
C ALA A 19 -19.85 -24.96 -19.04
N PHE A 20 -20.33 -24.89 -20.30
CA PHE A 20 -20.41 -23.65 -21.09
C PHE A 20 -21.80 -22.99 -21.14
N VAL A 21 -22.84 -23.59 -20.53
CA VAL A 21 -24.24 -23.11 -20.65
C VAL A 21 -24.78 -22.50 -19.33
N PHE A 22 -23.91 -22.07 -18.42
CA PHE A 22 -24.35 -21.23 -17.30
C PHE A 22 -24.15 -19.74 -17.63
N PRO A 23 -25.18 -19.04 -18.18
CA PRO A 23 -25.19 -17.60 -18.11
C PRO A 23 -25.24 -17.21 -16.63
N SER A 24 -24.28 -16.43 -16.17
CA SER A 24 -24.33 -15.78 -14.88
C SER A 24 -25.55 -14.88 -14.83
N SER A 25 -26.58 -15.29 -14.07
CA SER A 25 -27.73 -14.44 -13.80
C SER A 25 -27.28 -13.30 -12.87
N THR A 26 -26.96 -12.15 -13.45
CA THR A 26 -26.86 -10.90 -12.69
C THR A 26 -28.27 -10.51 -12.28
N GLN A 27 -28.69 -10.87 -11.08
CA GLN A 27 -29.86 -10.24 -10.48
C GLN A 27 -29.46 -8.82 -10.08
N ALA A 28 -30.09 -7.84 -10.71
CA ALA A 28 -30.04 -6.46 -10.24
C ALA A 28 -30.80 -6.40 -8.90
N VAL A 29 -30.05 -6.35 -7.81
CA VAL A 29 -30.61 -6.09 -6.48
C VAL A 29 -30.99 -4.62 -6.42
N THR A 30 -32.25 -4.30 -6.70
CA THR A 30 -32.82 -3.01 -6.34
C THR A 30 -33.15 -3.06 -4.85
N ASN A 31 -32.27 -2.52 -4.00
CA ASN A 31 -32.59 -2.23 -2.61
C ASN A 31 -33.54 -1.02 -2.58
N PRO A 32 -34.81 -1.13 -2.15
CA PRO A 32 -35.60 0.03 -1.79
C PRO A 32 -35.09 0.53 -0.44
N ILE A 33 -34.03 1.33 -0.43
CA ILE A 33 -33.56 2.00 0.79
C ILE A 33 -34.54 3.14 1.09
N SER A 34 -35.57 2.84 1.88
CA SER A 34 -36.36 3.83 2.59
C SER A 34 -35.54 4.29 3.79
N TYR A 35 -34.95 5.49 3.72
CA TYR A 35 -34.27 6.09 4.86
C TYR A 35 -35.31 6.86 5.68
N GLU A 36 -35.48 6.46 6.94
CA GLU A 36 -36.21 7.23 7.94
C GLU A 36 -35.40 8.49 8.26
N ILE A 37 -35.85 9.66 7.80
CA ILE A 37 -35.19 10.94 8.11
C ILE A 37 -35.61 11.35 9.52
N THR A 38 -34.82 11.00 10.52
CA THR A 38 -34.97 11.55 11.86
C THR A 38 -34.24 12.90 11.92
N VAL A 39 -34.98 14.00 11.84
CA VAL A 39 -34.42 15.34 12.08
C VAL A 39 -34.30 15.52 13.59
N SER A 40 -33.07 15.61 14.10
CA SER A 40 -32.79 15.93 15.50
C SER A 40 -32.02 17.24 15.58
N ALA A 41 -32.32 18.05 16.59
CA ALA A 41 -31.60 19.27 16.91
C ALA A 41 -30.93 19.10 18.28
N SER A 42 -29.65 19.42 18.33
CA SER A 42 -28.79 19.22 19.50
C SER A 42 -28.36 20.58 20.04
N ILE A 43 -28.69 20.86 21.30
CA ILE A 43 -28.30 22.10 22.01
C ILE A 43 -27.24 21.72 23.04
N GLY A 44 -26.11 22.45 23.04
CA GLY A 44 -24.99 22.24 23.97
C GLY A 44 -23.91 21.26 23.49
N GLU A 45 -23.49 21.35 22.24
CA GLU A 45 -22.36 20.56 21.71
C GLU A 45 -21.02 21.19 22.10
N GLY A 46 -20.02 20.34 22.37
CA GLY A 46 -18.67 20.79 22.65
C GLY A 46 -18.05 21.40 21.41
N ARG A 47 -17.43 22.58 21.56
CA ARG A 47 -16.70 23.30 20.53
C ARG A 47 -15.21 23.14 20.77
N LEU A 48 -14.51 22.62 19.78
CA LEU A 48 -13.07 22.52 19.76
C LEU A 48 -12.48 23.65 18.93
N THR A 49 -11.54 24.38 19.51
CA THR A 49 -10.62 25.25 18.80
C THR A 49 -9.29 24.53 18.72
N LEU A 50 -8.73 24.41 17.51
CA LEU A 50 -7.48 23.69 17.30
C LEU A 50 -6.50 24.53 16.50
N PHE A 51 -5.25 24.60 16.94
CA PHE A 51 -4.22 25.33 16.22
C PHE A 51 -2.90 24.59 16.22
N GLY A 52 -2.06 24.88 15.23
CA GLY A 52 -0.82 24.16 15.04
C GLY A 52 0.06 24.71 13.94
N TYR A 53 1.11 23.96 13.63
CA TYR A 53 2.09 24.29 12.60
C TYR A 53 2.37 23.10 11.68
N THR A 54 2.50 23.38 10.39
CA THR A 54 2.87 22.44 9.33
C THR A 54 3.69 23.17 8.25
N SER A 55 3.84 22.58 7.06
CA SER A 55 4.46 23.26 5.92
C SER A 55 3.62 24.44 5.40
N PRO A 56 4.26 25.50 4.87
CA PRO A 56 3.55 26.66 4.32
C PRO A 56 2.56 26.26 3.23
N HIS A 57 1.39 26.89 3.23
CA HIS A 57 0.33 26.67 2.24
C HIS A 57 -0.18 25.22 2.11
N ALA A 58 0.11 24.36 3.08
CA ALA A 58 -0.44 23.01 3.10
C ALA A 58 -1.93 23.01 3.45
N LEU A 59 -2.69 22.11 2.83
CA LEU A 59 -4.07 21.81 3.23
C LEU A 59 -4.02 20.88 4.45
N VAL A 60 -4.58 21.32 5.57
CA VAL A 60 -4.70 20.53 6.80
C VAL A 60 -6.12 20.02 6.88
N GLN A 61 -6.29 18.70 6.92
CA GLN A 61 -7.60 18.09 7.11
C GLN A 61 -7.69 17.52 8.52
N LEU A 62 -8.79 17.83 9.19
CA LEU A 62 -9.19 17.25 10.45
C LEU A 62 -10.29 16.24 10.17
N GLU A 63 -9.99 14.97 10.42
CA GLU A 63 -10.91 13.87 10.20
C GLU A 63 -11.23 13.16 11.51
N GLY A 64 -12.48 12.76 11.66
CA GLY A 64 -12.92 11.91 12.75
C GLY A 64 -14.30 11.34 12.49
N ARG A 65 -14.82 10.55 13.44
CA ARG A 65 -16.19 10.04 13.32
C ARG A 65 -17.18 11.21 13.32
N GLN A 66 -17.85 11.45 12.20
CA GLN A 66 -18.80 12.56 11.98
C GLN A 66 -18.18 13.97 12.00
N ILE A 67 -16.86 14.07 11.84
CA ILE A 67 -16.15 15.35 11.72
C ILE A 67 -15.26 15.28 10.49
N ALA A 68 -15.37 16.27 9.62
CA ALA A 68 -14.47 16.50 8.51
C ALA A 68 -14.38 18.00 8.27
N GLU A 69 -13.22 18.58 8.52
CA GLU A 69 -12.96 20.02 8.38
C GLU A 69 -11.61 20.22 7.69
N GLU A 70 -11.45 21.30 6.95
CA GLU A 70 -10.22 21.60 6.22
C GLU A 70 -9.82 23.07 6.37
N VAL A 71 -8.52 23.33 6.47
CA VAL A 71 -7.97 24.69 6.51
C VAL A 71 -6.64 24.73 5.76
N ILE A 72 -6.30 25.88 5.18
CA ILE A 72 -5.01 26.10 4.53
C ILE A 72 -4.07 26.79 5.53
N ALA A 73 -2.87 26.25 5.69
CA ALA A 73 -1.83 26.86 6.50
C ALA A 73 -1.31 28.16 5.88
N GLY A 74 -0.98 29.14 6.72
CA GLY A 74 -0.38 30.40 6.30
C GLY A 74 1.08 30.26 5.84
N GLU A 75 1.72 31.39 5.52
CA GLU A 75 3.12 31.45 5.07
C GLU A 75 4.12 30.94 6.12
N ASN A 76 3.82 31.13 7.40
CA ASN A 76 4.62 30.62 8.51
C ASN A 76 4.28 29.17 8.88
N GLY A 77 3.40 28.50 8.12
CA GLY A 77 2.92 27.15 8.41
C GLY A 77 1.85 27.07 9.50
N PHE A 78 1.39 28.20 10.05
CA PHE A 78 0.34 28.22 11.07
C PHE A 78 -1.03 27.88 10.49
N PHE A 79 -1.80 27.05 11.20
CA PHE A 79 -3.18 26.74 10.86
C PHE A 79 -4.09 26.84 12.09
N PHE A 80 -5.37 27.11 11.85
CA PHE A 80 -6.35 27.37 12.89
C PHE A 80 -7.74 26.89 12.47
N PHE A 81 -8.32 26.00 13.26
CA PHE A 81 -9.71 25.58 13.17
C PHE A 81 -10.51 26.27 14.29
N ASP A 82 -11.54 27.02 13.91
CA ASP A 82 -12.43 27.71 14.86
C ASP A 82 -13.68 26.88 15.13
N ARG A 83 -14.00 26.66 16.42
CA ARG A 83 -15.30 26.13 16.89
C ARG A 83 -15.81 24.89 16.16
N ILE A 84 -14.95 23.89 15.96
CA ILE A 84 -15.34 22.58 15.42
C ILE A 84 -16.36 21.94 16.37
N PHE A 85 -17.48 21.46 15.83
CA PHE A 85 -18.49 20.75 16.60
C PHE A 85 -18.04 19.32 16.89
N LEU A 86 -17.95 18.97 18.17
CA LEU A 86 -17.63 17.61 18.60
C LEU A 86 -18.90 16.81 18.86
N PRO A 87 -19.10 15.65 18.20
CA PRO A 87 -20.23 14.79 18.49
C PRO A 87 -20.08 14.26 19.91
N LYS A 88 -21.22 14.09 20.59
CA LYS A 88 -21.21 13.52 21.94
C LYS A 88 -20.62 12.11 21.89
N PRO A 89 -19.61 11.79 22.71
CA PRO A 89 -19.04 10.45 22.72
C PRO A 89 -20.13 9.43 23.10
N ASN A 90 -20.39 8.47 22.21
CA ASN A 90 -21.38 7.42 22.42
C ASN A 90 -20.96 6.11 21.71
N PRO A 91 -20.51 5.07 22.41
CA PRO A 91 -19.85 5.04 23.73
C PRO A 91 -18.34 5.39 23.67
N GLN A 92 -17.80 5.58 22.46
CA GLN A 92 -16.36 5.75 22.21
C GLN A 92 -16.04 7.19 21.77
N TYR A 93 -14.85 7.68 22.13
CA TYR A 93 -14.31 8.97 21.69
C TYR A 93 -14.19 8.99 20.16
N PRO A 94 -14.67 10.03 19.45
CA PRO A 94 -14.40 10.19 18.04
C PRO A 94 -12.90 10.50 17.88
N GLU A 95 -12.11 9.51 17.47
CA GLU A 95 -10.68 9.72 17.19
C GLU A 95 -10.53 10.86 16.17
N LEU A 96 -9.84 11.92 16.57
CA LEU A 96 -9.57 13.08 15.73
C LEU A 96 -8.15 12.97 15.22
N CYS A 97 -8.00 12.88 13.90
CA CYS A 97 -6.71 12.78 13.25
C CYS A 97 -6.52 13.96 12.30
N LEU A 98 -5.32 14.53 12.35
CA LEU A 98 -4.88 15.58 11.46
C LEU A 98 -3.94 14.98 10.43
N ASN A 99 -4.18 15.27 9.16
CA ASN A 99 -3.22 15.07 8.10
C ASN A 99 -2.86 16.44 7.49
N SER A 100 -1.78 16.48 6.72
CA SER A 100 -1.48 17.63 5.89
C SER A 100 -1.11 17.19 4.49
N ILE A 101 -1.60 17.92 3.50
CA ILE A 101 -1.27 17.76 2.09
C ILE A 101 -0.45 18.98 1.69
N ASP A 102 0.82 18.75 1.37
CA ASP A 102 1.73 19.84 1.02
C ASP A 102 1.46 20.40 -0.40
N THR A 103 2.20 21.45 -0.76
CA THR A 103 2.10 22.07 -2.09
C THR A 103 2.56 21.15 -3.24
N GLN A 104 3.21 20.03 -2.93
CA GLN A 104 3.61 18.98 -3.87
C GLN A 104 2.62 17.82 -3.90
N SER A 105 1.44 17.98 -3.29
CA SER A 105 0.39 16.95 -3.16
C SER A 105 0.85 15.68 -2.42
N GLN A 106 1.85 15.79 -1.54
CA GLN A 106 2.28 14.71 -0.67
C GLN A 106 1.51 14.78 0.65
N ILE A 107 1.07 13.63 1.12
CA ILE A 107 0.30 13.51 2.35
C ILE A 107 1.24 13.14 3.49
N SER A 108 1.17 13.89 4.59
CA SER A 108 1.91 13.61 5.81
C SER A 108 1.36 12.38 6.54
N PHE A 109 2.14 11.82 7.46
CA PHE A 109 1.61 10.77 8.35
C PHE A 109 0.48 11.36 9.22
N PRO A 110 -0.62 10.65 9.48
CA PRO A 110 -1.70 11.17 10.32
C PRO A 110 -1.23 11.33 11.77
N ASN A 111 -1.55 12.48 12.38
CA ASN A 111 -1.33 12.77 13.79
C ASN A 111 -2.67 12.79 14.53
N CYS A 112 -2.95 11.77 15.32
CA CYS A 112 -4.21 11.64 16.04
C CYS A 112 -4.10 12.21 17.46
N LEU A 113 -5.09 13.01 17.83
CA LEU A 113 -5.19 13.60 19.15
C LEU A 113 -5.56 12.52 20.17
N PRO A 114 -4.98 12.58 21.38
CA PRO A 114 -5.43 11.74 22.48
C PRO A 114 -6.89 12.08 22.85
N PRO A 115 -7.58 11.19 23.57
CA PRO A 115 -8.92 11.45 24.07
C PRO A 115 -8.99 12.81 24.77
N LEU A 116 -9.89 13.67 24.29
CA LEU A 116 -10.07 15.01 24.85
C LEU A 116 -10.70 14.92 26.24
N PRO A 117 -10.35 15.84 27.16
CA PRO A 117 -10.90 15.82 28.51
C PRO A 117 -12.43 15.97 28.48
N THR A 118 -13.10 15.18 29.30
CA THR A 118 -14.54 15.36 29.56
C THR A 118 -14.72 16.61 30.42
N GLY A 119 -15.24 17.68 29.83
CA GLY A 119 -15.22 19.00 30.46
C GLY A 119 -16.03 20.05 29.71
N PRO A 120 -15.73 21.35 29.88
CA PRO A 120 -16.57 22.44 29.40
C PRO A 120 -16.86 22.37 27.91
N PHE A 121 -17.98 22.96 27.49
CA PHE A 121 -18.44 23.01 26.10
C PHE A 121 -17.47 23.74 25.15
N ASN A 122 -16.40 24.38 25.63
CA ASN A 122 -15.39 25.01 24.79
C ASN A 122 -14.00 24.51 25.22
N MET A 123 -13.24 23.95 24.28
CA MET A 123 -11.89 23.45 24.52
C MET A 123 -10.95 23.97 23.44
N SER A 124 -9.71 24.26 23.85
CA SER A 124 -8.65 24.73 22.95
C SER A 124 -7.47 23.79 23.02
N VAL A 125 -7.02 23.28 21.87
CA VAL A 125 -5.90 22.35 21.76
C VAL A 125 -4.85 22.95 20.82
N GLY A 126 -3.62 23.09 21.31
CA GLY A 126 -2.50 23.52 20.48
C GLY A 126 -1.30 24.01 21.29
N PRO A 127 -0.14 24.19 20.63
CA PRO A 127 0.09 23.96 19.21
C PRO A 127 0.24 22.46 18.87
N VAL A 128 -0.45 22.00 17.83
CA VAL A 128 -0.24 20.66 17.25
C VAL A 128 0.78 20.76 16.13
N LEU A 129 1.91 20.07 16.26
CA LEU A 129 2.93 20.03 15.22
C LEU A 129 2.66 18.85 14.28
N LEU A 130 2.52 19.12 12.99
CA LEU A 130 2.30 18.07 11.99
C LEU A 130 3.63 17.49 11.48
N PRO A 131 3.67 16.19 11.15
CA PRO A 131 4.88 15.56 10.65
C PRO A 131 5.28 16.12 9.28
N PRO A 132 6.58 16.12 8.95
CA PRO A 132 7.05 16.50 7.62
C PRO A 132 6.51 15.54 6.55
N THR A 133 6.26 16.08 5.36
CA THR A 133 6.17 15.27 4.15
C THR A 133 7.58 14.90 3.70
N PHE A 134 7.71 13.74 3.08
CA PHE A 134 9.02 13.20 2.74
C PHE A 134 8.90 12.29 1.52
N THR A 135 9.80 12.48 0.56
CA THR A 135 9.87 11.73 -0.69
C THR A 135 11.31 11.41 -1.09
N LEU A 136 11.43 10.40 -1.95
CA LEU A 136 12.69 9.97 -2.55
C LEU A 136 12.57 10.07 -4.07
N THR A 137 13.62 10.59 -4.71
CA THR A 137 13.70 10.62 -6.17
C THR A 137 13.60 9.21 -6.78
N LYS A 138 14.23 8.21 -6.14
CA LYS A 138 14.18 6.80 -6.56
C LYS A 138 14.16 5.87 -5.35
N GLY A 139 13.30 4.86 -5.39
CA GLY A 139 13.27 3.77 -4.40
C GLY A 139 14.35 2.70 -4.62
N SER A 140 14.97 2.63 -5.80
CA SER A 140 16.08 1.71 -6.05
C SER A 140 17.10 2.26 -7.03
N PHE A 141 18.38 2.05 -6.74
CA PHE A 141 19.49 2.67 -7.43
C PHE A 141 20.79 1.87 -7.28
N PHE A 142 21.78 2.18 -8.11
CA PHE A 142 23.08 1.52 -8.08
C PHE A 142 24.04 2.14 -7.04
N PRO A 143 25.08 1.40 -6.59
CA PRO A 143 26.09 1.98 -5.72
C PRO A 143 26.76 3.19 -6.36
N LYS A 144 27.04 4.23 -5.57
CA LYS A 144 27.65 5.50 -5.99
C LYS A 144 26.77 6.41 -6.84
N GLU A 145 25.52 6.04 -7.11
CA GLU A 145 24.54 6.98 -7.67
C GLU A 145 24.20 8.05 -6.61
N GLN A 146 24.03 9.30 -7.01
CA GLN A 146 23.58 10.36 -6.11
C GLN A 146 22.06 10.39 -6.11
N ILE A 147 21.46 10.20 -4.93
CA ILE A 147 20.01 10.18 -4.77
C ILE A 147 19.62 11.21 -3.74
N VAL A 148 18.73 12.12 -4.17
CA VAL A 148 18.20 13.17 -3.32
C VAL A 148 16.91 12.68 -2.66
N ALA A 149 16.84 12.87 -1.36
CA ALA A 149 15.64 12.82 -0.55
C ALA A 149 15.22 14.25 -0.21
N SER A 150 13.94 14.57 -0.31
CA SER A 150 13.43 15.91 -0.08
C SER A 150 12.06 15.87 0.59
N GLY A 151 11.62 17.00 1.12
CA GLY A 151 10.31 17.11 1.74
C GLY A 151 9.98 18.54 2.15
N LEU A 152 8.77 18.71 2.69
CA LEU A 152 8.27 19.97 3.22
C LEU A 152 7.90 19.83 4.70
N THR A 153 8.20 20.86 5.49
CA THR A 153 7.95 20.92 6.93
C THR A 153 7.78 22.35 7.42
N ILE A 154 7.71 22.55 8.73
CA ILE A 154 7.58 23.88 9.34
C ILE A 154 8.81 24.74 8.97
N PRO A 155 8.64 26.00 8.51
CA PRO A 155 9.75 26.86 8.10
C PRO A 155 10.83 27.03 9.16
N ASN A 156 12.08 27.12 8.70
CA ASN A 156 13.26 27.36 9.54
C ASN A 156 13.47 26.34 10.68
N SER A 157 12.86 25.14 10.59
CA SER A 157 13.00 24.07 11.59
C SER A 157 14.22 23.19 11.31
N ASN A 158 14.76 22.55 12.36
CA ASN A 158 15.86 21.59 12.21
C ASN A 158 15.28 20.20 11.92
N VAL A 159 15.65 19.60 10.79
CA VAL A 159 15.15 18.32 10.30
C VAL A 159 16.14 17.21 10.59
N MET A 160 15.69 16.23 11.34
CA MET A 160 16.38 14.99 11.68
C MET A 160 15.98 13.88 10.71
N ILE A 161 16.96 13.27 10.07
CA ILE A 161 16.76 12.19 9.10
C ILE A 161 17.34 10.91 9.71
N PHE A 162 16.50 9.89 9.85
CA PHE A 162 16.84 8.64 10.50
C PHE A 162 16.91 7.51 9.48
N LEU A 163 18.03 6.78 9.44
CA LEU A 163 18.22 5.66 8.53
C LEU A 163 18.36 4.35 9.32
N ALA A 164 17.53 3.36 9.00
CA ALA A 164 17.63 2.01 9.52
C ALA A 164 18.06 1.07 8.40
N ASN A 165 19.13 0.30 8.61
CA ASN A 165 19.52 -0.76 7.68
C ASN A 165 18.96 -2.09 8.17
N ASP A 166 18.35 -2.85 7.28
CA ASP A 166 18.05 -4.25 7.54
C ASP A 166 19.32 -5.08 7.29
N VAL A 167 20.28 -5.00 8.22
CA VAL A 167 21.46 -5.91 8.23
C VAL A 167 21.04 -7.23 8.86
N THR A 168 20.00 -7.87 8.35
CA THR A 168 19.71 -9.26 8.71
C THR A 168 20.78 -10.14 8.07
N LYS A 169 21.86 -10.41 8.81
CA LYS A 169 22.69 -11.60 8.57
C LYS A 169 21.81 -12.81 8.89
N LYS A 170 20.99 -13.23 7.93
CA LYS A 170 20.31 -14.54 7.95
C LYS A 170 21.36 -15.65 7.79
N SER A 171 22.18 -15.83 8.81
CA SER A 171 22.92 -17.07 8.99
C SER A 171 21.93 -18.13 9.48
N PHE A 172 22.03 -19.35 8.99
CA PHE A 172 21.18 -20.47 9.43
C PHE A 172 21.21 -20.67 10.96
N PHE A 173 22.27 -20.20 11.63
CA PHE A 173 22.46 -20.24 13.08
C PHE A 173 21.92 -19.02 13.86
N SER A 174 21.46 -17.94 13.21
CA SER A 174 20.95 -16.75 13.91
C SER A 174 19.53 -16.91 14.48
N ARG A 175 18.89 -18.07 14.29
CA ARG A 175 17.61 -18.42 14.93
C ARG A 175 17.71 -18.69 16.43
N LEU A 176 18.91 -18.92 16.95
CA LEU A 176 19.16 -19.35 18.33
C LEU A 176 19.59 -18.22 19.27
N VAL A 177 19.80 -17.00 18.77
CA VAL A 177 20.18 -15.84 19.57
C VAL A 177 19.24 -14.68 19.23
N PRO A 178 18.46 -14.15 20.19
CA PRO A 178 17.61 -13.00 19.92
C PRO A 178 18.51 -11.80 19.59
N GLU A 179 18.28 -11.20 18.42
CA GLU A 179 18.97 -9.97 17.98
C GLU A 179 18.44 -8.78 18.82
N THR A 180 18.86 -8.68 20.08
CA THR A 180 18.51 -7.58 21.02
C THR A 180 19.54 -6.45 21.02
N PHE A 181 20.24 -6.25 19.91
CA PHE A 181 21.10 -5.09 19.74
C PHE A 181 20.36 -4.05 18.91
N ALA A 182 19.84 -3.03 19.60
CA ALA A 182 19.41 -1.79 18.99
C ALA A 182 20.59 -1.21 18.21
N TYR A 183 20.61 -1.47 16.90
CA TYR A 183 21.59 -0.90 15.99
C TYR A 183 21.37 0.61 15.98
N ASN A 184 22.37 1.41 16.39
CA ASN A 184 22.31 2.86 16.33
C ASN A 184 22.00 3.28 14.89
N LEU A 185 20.81 3.84 14.67
CA LEU A 185 20.40 4.39 13.38
C LEU A 185 21.26 5.62 13.12
N PRO A 186 22.03 5.71 12.03
CA PRO A 186 22.68 6.96 11.66
C PRO A 186 21.62 8.06 11.51
N GLN A 187 21.90 9.19 12.15
CA GLN A 187 21.07 10.38 12.14
C GLN A 187 21.79 11.47 11.38
N TYR A 188 21.10 12.09 10.43
CA TYR A 188 21.59 13.28 9.74
C TYR A 188 20.72 14.47 10.12
N GLN A 189 21.33 15.65 10.14
CA GLN A 189 20.64 16.90 10.44
C GLN A 189 20.72 17.80 9.22
N THR A 190 19.61 18.42 8.85
CA THR A 190 19.52 19.46 7.83
C THR A 190 18.53 20.52 8.30
N GLN A 191 18.53 21.70 7.70
CA GLN A 191 17.62 22.77 8.08
C GLN A 191 16.60 23.00 6.97
N ALA A 192 15.33 23.17 7.35
CA ALA A 192 14.30 23.60 6.42
C ALA A 192 14.45 25.09 6.12
N ASP A 193 14.23 25.47 4.86
CA ASP A 193 14.28 26.86 4.43
C ASP A 193 13.03 27.65 4.87
N GLN A 194 12.90 28.89 4.39
CA GLN A 194 11.76 29.76 4.68
C GLN A 194 10.44 29.24 4.09
N ASN A 195 10.52 28.44 3.03
CA ASN A 195 9.36 27.78 2.41
C ASN A 195 9.07 26.41 3.04
N GLY A 196 9.83 26.01 4.06
CA GLY A 196 9.71 24.71 4.69
C GLY A 196 10.36 23.56 3.91
N HIS A 197 11.05 23.84 2.80
CA HIS A 197 11.70 22.83 1.99
C HIS A 197 13.03 22.39 2.61
N PHE A 198 13.28 21.08 2.60
CA PHE A 198 14.55 20.51 2.98
C PHE A 198 14.96 19.40 2.01
N GLU A 199 16.26 19.22 1.83
CA GLU A 199 16.83 18.19 0.99
C GLU A 199 18.07 17.55 1.64
N PHE A 200 18.35 16.31 1.24
CA PHE A 200 19.46 15.53 1.74
C PHE A 200 19.92 14.47 0.73
N ASN A 201 21.22 14.28 0.63
CA ASN A 201 21.82 13.26 -0.23
C ASN A 201 21.99 11.93 0.51
N LEU A 202 21.40 10.86 -0.02
CA LEU A 202 21.48 9.54 0.60
C LEU A 202 22.90 8.92 0.49
N PRO A 203 23.36 8.18 1.52
CA PRO A 203 24.59 7.41 1.44
C PRO A 203 24.40 6.17 0.55
N THR A 204 25.10 6.10 -0.59
CA THR A 204 24.89 5.06 -1.62
C THR A 204 26.05 4.06 -1.75
N ILE A 205 26.85 3.88 -0.69
CA ILE A 205 28.15 3.19 -0.77
C ILE A 205 28.01 1.64 -0.79
N LYS A 206 27.14 1.07 0.04
CA LYS A 206 27.06 -0.39 0.24
C LYS A 206 25.68 -0.92 -0.13
N ARG A 207 25.65 -2.13 -0.70
CA ARG A 207 24.41 -2.87 -1.00
C ARG A 207 23.66 -3.17 0.29
N SER A 208 22.45 -2.64 0.42
CA SER A 208 21.54 -2.96 1.51
C SER A 208 20.13 -2.42 1.26
N ASN A 209 19.18 -2.89 2.06
CA ASN A 209 17.83 -2.36 2.14
C ASN A 209 17.76 -1.40 3.33
N TRP A 210 17.29 -0.19 3.08
CA TRP A 210 17.18 0.85 4.09
C TRP A 210 15.74 1.28 4.26
N LYS A 211 15.41 1.62 5.50
CA LYS A 211 14.22 2.37 5.86
C LYS A 211 14.65 3.76 6.28
N ILE A 212 13.95 4.78 5.82
CA ILE A 212 14.27 6.17 6.11
C ILE A 212 13.01 6.92 6.48
N PHE A 213 13.11 7.81 7.46
CA PHE A 213 12.05 8.74 7.82
C PHE A 213 12.68 10.04 8.31
N ALA A 214 11.88 11.11 8.27
CA ALA A 214 12.25 12.43 8.75
C ALA A 214 11.40 12.79 9.97
N GLY A 215 11.95 13.64 10.84
CA GLY A 215 11.21 14.36 11.87
C GLY A 215 11.82 15.75 12.00
N ALA A 216 11.04 16.76 12.32
CA ALA A 216 11.53 18.12 12.51
C ALA A 216 11.54 18.48 13.99
N ASN A 217 12.31 19.50 14.34
CA ASN A 217 12.33 20.11 15.66
C ASN A 217 12.06 21.61 15.48
N TRP A 218 10.93 22.06 16.02
CA TRP A 218 10.48 23.44 15.94
C TRP A 218 10.42 24.02 17.35
N GLN A 219 11.22 25.06 17.62
CA GLN A 219 11.34 25.70 18.94
C GLN A 219 11.62 24.72 20.10
N ASN A 220 12.47 23.70 19.87
CA ASN A 220 12.80 22.61 20.80
C ASN A 220 11.70 21.57 21.03
N PHE A 221 10.58 21.65 20.30
CA PHE A 221 9.55 20.61 20.30
C PHE A 221 9.68 19.73 19.04
N PRO A 222 9.83 18.41 19.21
CA PRO A 222 9.89 17.49 18.08
C PRO A 222 8.50 17.35 17.43
N THR A 223 8.48 17.32 16.11
CA THR A 223 7.29 16.89 15.36
C THR A 223 7.17 15.38 15.39
N PRO A 224 5.97 14.83 15.11
CA PRO A 224 5.83 13.42 14.80
C PRO A 224 6.71 13.01 13.59
N LYS A 225 6.93 11.71 13.46
CA LYS A 225 7.69 11.12 12.34
C LYS A 225 6.92 11.24 11.02
N SER A 226 7.64 11.40 9.91
CA SER A 226 7.10 11.29 8.55
C SER A 226 6.71 9.86 8.21
N ASN A 227 6.17 9.69 7.01
CA ASN A 227 6.07 8.39 6.35
C ASN A 227 7.46 7.74 6.25
N THR A 228 7.53 6.46 6.62
CA THR A 228 8.75 5.66 6.45
C THR A 228 8.84 5.15 5.01
N LEU A 229 9.88 5.59 4.31
CA LEU A 229 10.16 5.17 2.95
C LEU A 229 11.19 4.04 2.96
N ASN A 230 11.02 3.09 2.04
CA ASN A 230 11.98 2.01 1.85
C ASN A 230 12.77 2.28 0.57
N PHE A 231 14.09 2.13 0.64
CA PHE A 231 14.92 2.16 -0.56
C PHE A 231 15.95 1.03 -0.58
N LYS A 232 16.38 0.67 -1.79
CA LYS A 232 17.31 -0.45 -2.00
C LYS A 232 18.45 -0.07 -2.92
N ILE A 233 19.66 -0.27 -2.42
CA ILE A 233 20.90 -0.18 -3.20
C ILE A 233 21.11 -1.55 -3.87
N GLN A 234 20.88 -1.63 -5.18
CA GLN A 234 20.94 -2.89 -5.94
C GLN A 234 22.27 -3.05 -6.67
N SER A 235 22.77 -4.27 -6.75
CA SER A 235 23.88 -4.57 -7.66
C SER A 235 23.42 -4.65 -9.11
N TRP A 236 24.32 -4.36 -10.05
CA TRP A 236 24.07 -4.53 -11.49
C TRP A 236 23.63 -5.95 -11.84
N TRP A 237 24.21 -6.97 -11.18
CA TRP A 237 23.84 -8.37 -11.38
C TRP A 237 22.41 -8.69 -10.92
N GLU A 238 21.96 -8.15 -9.78
CA GLU A 238 20.57 -8.33 -9.36
C GLU A 238 19.58 -7.72 -10.34
N TRP A 239 19.88 -6.50 -10.80
CA TRP A 239 19.05 -5.83 -11.79
C TRP A 239 19.00 -6.65 -13.08
N PHE A 240 20.14 -7.15 -13.55
CA PHE A 240 20.23 -7.98 -14.75
C PHE A 240 19.45 -9.30 -14.60
N TRP A 241 19.62 -10.03 -13.49
CA TRP A 241 18.83 -11.24 -13.22
C TRP A 241 17.34 -10.94 -13.07
N ALA A 242 16.97 -9.83 -12.44
CA ALA A 242 15.57 -9.41 -12.35
C ALA A 242 14.99 -9.16 -13.75
N ARG A 243 15.77 -8.55 -14.65
CA ARG A 243 15.36 -8.31 -16.03
C ARG A 243 15.22 -9.60 -16.83
N ILE A 244 16.17 -10.54 -16.67
CA ILE A 244 16.07 -11.88 -17.27
C ILE A 244 14.83 -12.61 -16.77
N LYS A 245 14.60 -12.64 -15.45
CA LYS A 245 13.43 -13.32 -14.87
C LYS A 245 12.13 -12.72 -15.36
N TRP A 246 12.05 -11.40 -15.48
CA TRP A 246 10.90 -10.72 -16.04
C TRP A 246 10.69 -11.11 -17.51
N LEU A 247 11.73 -11.06 -18.34
CA LEU A 247 11.66 -11.48 -19.75
C LEU A 247 11.22 -12.95 -19.87
N LEU A 248 11.84 -13.83 -19.09
CA LEU A 248 11.50 -15.25 -19.05
C LEU A 248 10.04 -15.45 -18.60
N GLY A 249 9.58 -14.68 -17.61
CA GLY A 249 8.20 -14.70 -17.13
C GLY A 249 7.20 -14.24 -18.18
N VAL A 250 7.53 -13.21 -18.97
CA VAL A 250 6.70 -12.75 -20.09
C VAL A 250 6.64 -13.83 -21.18
N VAL A 251 7.79 -14.40 -21.57
CA VAL A 251 7.86 -15.47 -22.59
C VAL A 251 7.09 -16.71 -22.13
N LEU A 252 7.29 -17.15 -20.89
CA LEU A 252 6.55 -18.27 -20.30
C LEU A 252 5.06 -17.97 -20.18
N GLY A 253 4.69 -16.75 -19.80
CA GLY A 253 3.32 -16.28 -19.71
C GLY A 253 2.61 -16.31 -21.07
N LEU A 254 3.31 -15.91 -22.14
CA LEU A 254 2.81 -16.00 -23.51
C LEU A 254 2.68 -17.45 -23.99
N SER A 255 3.54 -18.36 -23.52
CA SER A 255 3.47 -19.78 -23.88
C SER A 255 2.40 -20.58 -23.12
N ARG A 256 1.84 -20.05 -22.02
CA ARG A 256 0.79 -20.75 -21.24
C ARG A 256 -0.42 -21.19 -22.08
N PRO A 257 -1.05 -20.35 -22.93
CA PRO A 257 -2.13 -20.81 -23.79
C PRO A 257 -1.69 -21.87 -24.81
N PHE A 258 -0.47 -21.76 -25.33
CA PHE A 258 0.06 -22.68 -26.34
C PHE A 258 0.38 -24.07 -25.77
N LEU A 259 0.86 -24.14 -24.51
CA LEU A 259 1.10 -25.40 -23.81
C LEU A 259 -0.20 -26.18 -23.58
N TRP A 260 -1.29 -25.49 -23.25
CA TRP A 260 -2.61 -26.12 -23.18
C TRP A 260 -3.05 -26.68 -24.53
N SER A 261 -2.84 -25.94 -25.63
CA SER A 261 -3.15 -26.42 -26.97
C SER A 261 -2.35 -27.67 -27.36
N ILE A 262 -1.07 -27.75 -26.99
CA ILE A 262 -0.22 -28.93 -27.23
C ILE A 262 -0.73 -30.14 -26.44
N ILE A 263 -1.12 -29.97 -25.17
CA ILE A 263 -1.67 -31.05 -24.35
C ILE A 263 -2.95 -31.62 -24.99
N VAL A 264 -3.86 -30.75 -25.42
CA VAL A 264 -5.11 -31.17 -26.09
C VAL A 264 -4.82 -31.92 -27.40
N LEU A 265 -3.85 -31.46 -28.20
CA LEU A 265 -3.45 -32.16 -29.43
C LEU A 265 -2.85 -33.55 -29.17
N ILE A 266 -2.07 -33.70 -28.09
CA ILE A 266 -1.50 -34.99 -27.68
C ILE A 266 -2.61 -35.96 -27.25
N GLU A 267 -3.57 -35.51 -26.44
CA GLU A 267 -4.70 -36.36 -26.05
C GLU A 267 -5.53 -36.80 -27.28
N LEU A 268 -5.80 -35.88 -28.20
CA LEU A 268 -6.57 -36.16 -29.41
C LEU A 268 -5.84 -37.17 -30.31
N THR A 269 -4.53 -37.06 -30.47
CA THR A 269 -3.72 -38.04 -31.22
C THR A 269 -3.69 -39.42 -30.55
N ILE A 270 -3.59 -39.50 -29.22
CA ILE A 270 -3.67 -40.77 -28.48
C ILE A 270 -5.02 -41.46 -28.72
N VAL A 271 -6.13 -40.71 -28.66
CA VAL A 271 -7.48 -41.24 -28.91
C VAL A 271 -7.59 -41.80 -30.34
N VAL A 272 -7.09 -41.07 -31.34
CA VAL A 272 -7.10 -41.54 -32.74
C VAL A 272 -6.29 -42.83 -32.90
N VAL A 273 -5.09 -42.91 -32.33
CA VAL A 273 -4.25 -44.12 -32.40
C VAL A 273 -4.95 -45.32 -31.75
N LEU A 274 -5.61 -45.12 -30.60
CA LEU A 274 -6.37 -46.18 -29.93
C LEU A 274 -7.58 -46.64 -30.78
N LEU A 275 -8.31 -45.71 -31.39
CA LEU A 275 -9.45 -46.03 -32.26
C LEU A 275 -9.02 -46.82 -33.49
N VAL A 276 -7.96 -46.39 -34.17
CA VAL A 276 -7.39 -47.11 -35.33
C VAL A 276 -6.90 -48.50 -34.91
N GLY A 277 -6.25 -48.61 -33.76
CA GLY A 277 -5.81 -49.89 -33.19
C GLY A 277 -6.97 -50.85 -32.93
N VAL A 278 -8.10 -50.36 -32.40
CA VAL A 278 -9.30 -51.16 -32.17
C VAL A 278 -9.98 -51.57 -33.48
N ALA A 279 -10.09 -50.66 -34.45
CA ALA A 279 -10.67 -50.95 -35.76
C ALA A 279 -9.89 -52.06 -36.50
N LYS A 280 -8.55 -51.97 -36.48
CA LYS A 280 -7.67 -52.98 -37.10
C LYS A 280 -7.77 -54.35 -36.43
N ARG A 281 -7.93 -54.40 -35.09
CA ARG A 281 -8.19 -55.66 -34.36
C ARG A 281 -9.55 -56.26 -34.72
N ARG A 282 -10.58 -55.42 -34.95
CA ARG A 282 -11.91 -55.88 -35.32
C ARG A 282 -11.94 -56.49 -36.73
N GLN A 283 -11.21 -55.90 -37.69
CA GLN A 283 -11.07 -56.46 -39.04
C GLN A 283 -10.33 -57.81 -39.03
N ARG A 284 -9.23 -57.96 -38.26
CA ARG A 284 -8.53 -59.25 -38.12
C ARG A 284 -9.39 -60.35 -37.48
N SER A 285 -10.33 -59.98 -36.62
CA SER A 285 -11.27 -60.93 -36.01
C SER A 285 -12.36 -61.39 -36.97
N ILE A 286 -12.64 -60.66 -38.05
CA ILE A 286 -13.65 -61.00 -39.06
C ILE A 286 -13.01 -61.79 -40.20
N SER A 287 -11.74 -61.56 -40.53
CA SER A 287 -11.02 -62.31 -41.58
C SER A 287 -10.56 -63.72 -41.17
N ASN A 288 -10.74 -64.10 -39.90
CA ASN A 288 -10.43 -65.43 -39.36
C ASN A 288 -11.69 -66.29 -39.13
N PHE A 289 -12.83 -65.83 -39.65
CA PHE A 289 -14.07 -66.58 -39.82
C PHE A 289 -14.33 -66.73 -41.33
#